data_AF-A0A183ELT3-F1
#
_entry.id   AF-A0A183ELT3-F1
#
_cell.length_a   1.000
_cell.length_b   1.000
_cell.length_c   1.000
_cell.angle_alpha   90.00
_cell.angle_beta   90.00
_cell.angle_gamma   90.00
#
_symmetry.space_group_name_H-M   'P 1'
#
loop_
_entity.id
_entity.type
_entity.pdbx_description
1 polymer ?
#
loop_
_entity_poly.entity_id
_entity_poly.type
_entity_poly.pdbx_seq_one_letter_code
_entity_poly.pdbx_strand_id
1 'polypeptide(L)'
;MAWAETNQLGCAVHKCPDMVIVVCEYYPPGNTLNRKIYETAQTGQAPPRQQPPRQQPPPQMQQRQGPPQHMPQMRQRQPMPQQQQMHPQPEVVYVTRRRN
;
A
#
# COMPACT_ATOMS: atom_id res chain seq x y z
N MET A 1 -9.18 -4.43 -17.74
CA MET A 1 -9.29 -3.34 -18.74
C MET A 1 -10.65 -3.31 -19.44
N ALA A 2 -11.05 -4.31 -20.22
CA ALA A 2 -12.32 -4.28 -20.97
C ALA A 2 -13.53 -4.93 -20.26
N TRP A 3 -13.32 -5.49 -19.07
CA TRP A 3 -14.34 -6.23 -18.32
C TRP A 3 -15.42 -5.28 -17.79
N ALA A 4 -16.67 -5.45 -18.23
CA ALA A 4 -17.75 -4.50 -17.99
C ALA A 4 -18.07 -4.29 -16.50
N GLU A 5 -17.94 -5.35 -15.70
CA GLU A 5 -18.20 -5.28 -14.26
C GLU A 5 -17.04 -4.69 -13.46
N THR A 6 -15.82 -4.62 -14.01
CA THR A 6 -14.68 -3.99 -13.35
C THR A 6 -14.86 -2.48 -13.38
N ASN A 7 -15.05 -1.88 -12.20
CA ASN A 7 -15.34 -0.45 -12.06
C ASN A 7 -14.35 0.31 -11.17
N GLN A 8 -13.34 -0.38 -10.65
CA GLN A 8 -12.23 0.18 -9.88
C GLN A 8 -10.90 -0.31 -10.44
N LEU A 9 -9.93 0.59 -10.37
CA LEU A 9 -8.60 0.48 -10.94
C LEU A 9 -7.65 1.14 -9.94
N GLY A 10 -6.62 0.42 -9.50
CA GLY A 10 -5.49 0.98 -8.78
C GLY A 10 -4.20 0.57 -9.47
N CYS A 11 -3.29 1.51 -9.74
CA CYS A 11 -2.02 1.21 -10.38
C CYS A 11 -0.84 1.71 -9.56
N ALA A 12 0.29 1.01 -9.66
CA ALA A 12 1.57 1.42 -9.10
C ALA A 12 2.64 1.33 -10.20
N VAL A 13 3.60 2.25 -10.14
CA VAL A 13 4.76 2.28 -11.03
C VAL A 13 6.01 2.19 -10.17
N HIS A 14 6.92 1.30 -10.54
CA HIS A 14 8.20 1.13 -9.88
C HIS A 14 9.33 1.11 -10.90
N LYS A 15 10.38 1.92 -10.67
CA LYS A 15 11.58 1.92 -11.51
C LYS A 15 12.62 0.99 -10.90
N CYS A 16 12.93 -0.09 -11.60
CA CYS A 16 14.07 -0.96 -11.34
C CYS A 16 15.32 -0.41 -12.06
N PRO A 17 16.53 -0.94 -11.80
CA PRO A 17 17.75 -0.52 -12.48
C PRO A 17 17.64 -0.58 -14.01
N ASP A 18 17.04 -1.66 -14.53
CA ASP A 18 17.05 -1.96 -15.97
C ASP A 18 15.67 -1.87 -16.63
N MET A 19 14.60 -1.65 -15.85
CA MET A 19 13.23 -1.63 -16.34
C MET A 19 12.29 -0.78 -15.48
N VAL A 20 11.12 -0.48 -16.03
CA VAL A 20 10.00 0.07 -15.27
C VAL A 20 8.92 -0.99 -15.19
N ILE A 21 8.47 -1.30 -13.98
CA ILE A 21 7.35 -2.19 -13.72
C ILE A 21 6.11 -1.33 -13.48
N VAL A 22 5.04 -1.64 -14.20
CA VAL A 22 3.71 -1.07 -13.97
C VAL A 22 2.78 -2.22 -13.59
N VAL A 23 2.15 -2.12 -12.42
CA VAL A 23 1.17 -3.10 -11.95
C VAL A 23 -0.17 -2.37 -11.78
N CYS A 24 -1.24 -2.96 -12.30
CA CYS A 24 -2.60 -2.48 -12.08
C CYS A 24 -3.47 -3.61 -11.54
N GLU A 25 -4.19 -3.32 -10.47
CA GLU A 25 -5.21 -4.17 -9.89
C GLU A 25 -6.61 -3.68 -10.30
N TYR A 26 -7.51 -4.62 -10.50
CA TYR A 26 -8.86 -4.40 -11.03
C TYR A 26 -9.88 -4.98 -10.07
N TYR A 27 -10.89 -4.17 -9.70
CA TYR A 27 -11.97 -4.62 -8.83
C TYR A 27 -13.36 -4.20 -9.35
N PRO A 28 -14.39 -5.05 -9.25
CA PRO A 28 -14.32 -6.51 -9.07
C PRO A 28 -13.41 -7.20 -10.11
N PRO A 29 -12.84 -8.38 -9.80
CA PRO A 29 -11.95 -9.08 -10.72
C PRO A 29 -12.73 -9.57 -11.95
N GLY A 30 -12.10 -9.45 -13.10
CA GLY A 30 -12.59 -9.97 -14.38
C GLY A 30 -11.85 -11.24 -14.81
N ASN A 31 -11.80 -11.48 -16.12
CA ASN A 31 -11.08 -12.61 -16.74
C ASN A 31 -11.51 -13.98 -16.21
N THR A 32 -12.77 -14.11 -15.79
CA THR A 32 -13.33 -15.36 -15.33
C THR A 32 -13.68 -16.25 -16.53
N LEU A 33 -13.24 -17.51 -16.50
CA LEU A 33 -13.55 -18.49 -17.54
C LEU A 33 -15.06 -18.62 -17.75
N ASN A 34 -15.47 -18.77 -19.01
CA ASN A 34 -16.87 -18.93 -19.44
C ASN A 34 -17.80 -17.75 -19.05
N ARG A 35 -17.25 -16.56 -18.80
CA ARG A 35 -18.01 -15.32 -18.63
C ARG A 35 -17.78 -14.40 -19.83
N LYS A 36 -18.81 -13.65 -20.21
CA LYS A 36 -18.68 -12.59 -21.23
C LYS A 36 -17.90 -11.42 -20.65
N ILE A 37 -17.03 -10.83 -21.47
CA ILE A 37 -16.23 -9.65 -21.10
C ILE A 37 -17.13 -8.41 -20.97
N TYR A 38 -18.11 -8.29 -21.86
CA TYR A 38 -19.15 -7.26 -21.86
C TYR A 38 -20.33 -7.76 -22.71
N GLU A 39 -21.51 -7.17 -22.51
CA GLU A 39 -22.65 -7.40 -23.39
C GLU A 39 -22.57 -6.47 -24.62
N THR A 40 -22.88 -6.99 -25.79
CA THR A 40 -22.94 -6.21 -27.03
C THR A 40 -24.28 -5.50 -27.13
N ALA A 41 -24.26 -4.18 -27.24
CA ALA A 41 -25.44 -3.35 -27.48
C ALA A 41 -25.14 -2.26 -28.51
N GLN A 42 -26.17 -1.70 -29.14
CA GLN A 42 -26.01 -0.49 -29.94
C GLN A 42 -25.53 0.66 -29.04
N THR A 43 -24.59 1.44 -29.54
CA THR A 43 -23.99 2.57 -28.82
C THR A 43 -25.08 3.50 -28.30
N GLY A 44 -25.16 3.71 -26.98
CA GLY A 44 -26.17 4.54 -26.33
C GLY A 44 -27.28 3.78 -25.59
N GLN A 45 -27.38 2.45 -25.73
CA GLN A 45 -28.34 1.62 -24.98
C GLN A 45 -27.71 0.93 -23.75
N ALA A 46 -26.52 1.37 -23.33
CA ALA A 46 -25.89 0.80 -22.14
C ALA A 46 -26.82 1.02 -20.93
N PRO A 47 -27.09 -0.02 -20.11
CA PRO A 47 -27.82 0.17 -18.88
C PRO A 47 -27.11 1.21 -18.01
N PRO A 48 -27.84 1.96 -17.16
CA PRO A 48 -27.21 2.92 -16.25
C PRO A 48 -26.10 2.19 -15.50
N ARG A 49 -24.88 2.77 -15.53
CA ARG A 49 -23.74 2.22 -14.79
C ARG A 49 -24.20 1.98 -13.36
N GLN A 50 -24.21 0.73 -12.94
CA GLN A 50 -24.40 0.40 -11.53
C GLN A 50 -23.21 1.04 -10.81
N GLN A 51 -23.49 2.09 -10.04
CA GLN A 51 -22.46 2.66 -9.18
C GLN A 51 -21.96 1.50 -8.30
N PRO A 52 -20.63 1.30 -8.17
CA PRO A 52 -20.14 0.36 -7.17
C PRO A 52 -20.82 0.71 -5.85
N PRO A 53 -21.17 -0.30 -5.01
CA PRO A 53 -21.62 -0.01 -3.65
C PRO A 53 -20.65 1.02 -3.08
N ARG A 54 -21.17 2.15 -2.57
CA ARG A 54 -20.34 3.14 -1.85
C ARG A 54 -19.44 2.32 -0.94
N GLN A 55 -18.14 2.31 -1.21
CA GLN A 55 -17.21 1.63 -0.34
C GLN A 55 -17.44 2.29 1.02
N GLN A 56 -18.00 1.53 1.96
CA GLN A 56 -17.88 1.93 3.34
C GLN A 56 -16.38 2.14 3.53
N PRO A 57 -15.94 3.29 4.08
CA PRO A 57 -14.54 3.43 4.42
C PRO A 57 -14.17 2.15 5.18
N PRO A 58 -13.00 1.54 4.87
CA PRO A 58 -12.59 0.34 5.57
C PRO A 58 -12.86 0.57 7.05
N PRO A 59 -13.50 -0.37 7.78
CA PRO A 59 -13.63 -0.21 9.22
C PRO A 59 -12.23 0.17 9.67
N GLN A 60 -12.09 1.38 10.24
CA GLN A 60 -10.78 1.87 10.66
C GLN A 60 -10.16 0.68 11.36
N MET A 61 -8.97 0.25 10.93
CA MET A 61 -8.24 -0.79 11.64
C MET A 61 -8.23 -0.29 13.07
N GLN A 62 -9.17 -0.80 13.89
CA GLN A 62 -9.31 -0.42 15.26
C GLN A 62 -7.97 -0.88 15.76
N GLN A 63 -7.07 0.08 16.01
CA GLN A 63 -5.73 -0.20 16.44
C GLN A 63 -5.94 -1.22 17.53
N ARG A 64 -5.60 -2.49 17.26
CA ARG A 64 -5.66 -3.51 18.28
C ARG A 64 -4.60 -3.01 19.23
N GLN A 65 -5.02 -2.27 20.25
CA GLN A 65 -4.19 -1.91 21.36
C GLN A 65 -3.66 -3.27 21.80
N GLY A 66 -2.37 -3.49 21.57
CA GLY A 66 -1.73 -4.71 22.02
C GLY A 66 -2.05 -4.87 23.51
N PRO A 67 -2.09 -6.10 24.02
CA PRO A 67 -2.26 -6.31 25.45
C PRO A 67 -1.30 -5.37 26.21
N PRO A 68 -1.76 -4.72 27.29
CA PRO A 68 -0.89 -3.84 28.06
C PRO A 68 0.39 -4.61 28.39
N GLN A 69 1.52 -4.09 27.93
CA GLN A 69 2.84 -4.64 28.20
C GLN A 69 3.09 -4.47 29.71
N HIS A 70 2.55 -5.38 30.53
CA HIS A 70 3.03 -5.53 31.89
C HIS A 70 4.39 -6.20 31.80
N MET A 71 5.40 -5.37 31.59
CA MET A 71 6.80 -5.77 31.61
C MET A 71 7.11 -6.22 33.05
N PRO A 72 7.39 -7.52 33.31
CA PRO A 72 7.81 -7.92 34.64
C PRO A 72 9.15 -7.22 34.92
N GLN A 73 9.24 -6.54 36.07
CA GLN A 73 10.46 -5.84 36.45
C GLN A 73 11.63 -6.83 36.47
N MET A 74 12.57 -6.68 35.52
CA MET A 74 13.84 -7.37 35.59
C MET A 74 14.57 -6.86 36.82
N ARG A 75 14.82 -7.76 37.78
CA ARG A 75 15.63 -7.51 38.97
C ARG A 75 16.97 -6.91 38.52
N GLN A 76 17.18 -5.64 38.87
CA GLN A 76 18.35 -4.86 38.46
C GLN A 76 19.63 -5.64 38.77
N ARG A 77 20.35 -6.10 37.74
CA ARG A 77 21.76 -6.46 37.89
C ARG A 77 22.53 -5.15 37.99
N GLN A 78 23.31 -5.01 39.06
CA GLN A 78 24.14 -3.82 39.32
C GLN A 78 25.00 -3.48 38.10
N PRO A 79 25.22 -2.18 37.79
CA PRO A 79 26.03 -1.78 36.66
C PRO A 79 27.52 -2.03 36.93
N MET A 80 28.19 -2.66 35.97
CA MET A 80 29.66 -2.65 35.86
C MET A 80 30.12 -1.25 35.40
N PRO A 81 31.29 -0.76 35.84
CA PRO A 81 31.74 0.58 35.52
C PRO A 81 32.03 0.75 34.01
N GLN A 82 31.59 1.88 33.50
CA GLN A 82 31.61 2.29 32.10
C GLN A 82 33.04 2.69 31.70
N GLN A 83 33.75 1.86 30.93
CA GLN A 83 34.91 2.34 30.17
C GLN A 83 34.44 2.97 28.86
N GLN A 84 34.77 4.25 28.74
CA GLN A 84 34.51 5.12 27.60
C GLN A 84 34.97 4.49 26.28
N GLN A 85 34.07 4.42 25.30
CA GLN A 85 34.48 4.34 23.91
C GLN A 85 33.64 5.31 23.09
N MET A 86 34.18 6.51 22.91
CA MET A 86 33.72 7.53 21.97
C MET A 86 33.59 6.90 20.58
N HIS A 87 32.40 6.94 20.00
CA HIS A 87 32.20 6.74 18.58
C HIS A 87 31.57 8.01 17.97
N PRO A 88 32.07 8.50 16.83
CA PRO A 88 31.72 9.81 16.28
C PRO A 88 30.32 9.82 15.64
N GLN A 89 29.66 10.97 15.73
CA GLN A 89 28.36 11.25 15.11
C GLN A 89 28.43 11.11 13.58
N PRO A 90 27.37 10.64 12.89
CA PRO A 90 27.32 10.69 11.44
C PRO A 90 27.11 12.14 10.97
N GLU A 91 28.04 12.63 10.15
CA GLU A 91 27.94 13.92 9.47
C GLU A 91 26.80 13.87 8.44
N VAL A 92 25.81 14.77 8.60
CA VAL A 92 24.67 14.88 7.67
C VAL A 92 25.12 15.66 6.44
N VAL A 93 25.37 14.96 5.33
CA VAL A 93 25.69 15.59 4.04
C VAL A 93 24.40 16.07 3.36
N TYR A 94 24.14 17.38 3.41
CA TYR A 94 23.05 18.00 2.65
C TYR A 94 23.47 18.20 1.18
N VAL A 95 22.82 17.48 0.26
CA VAL A 95 22.99 17.68 -1.19
C VAL A 95 22.16 18.89 -1.64
N THR A 96 22.80 19.99 -2.01
CA THR A 96 22.13 21.15 -2.62
C THR A 96 21.90 20.89 -4.12
N ARG A 97 20.63 20.87 -4.54
CA ARG A 97 20.22 20.70 -5.94
C ARG A 97 20.52 21.98 -6.73
N ARG A 98 21.55 21.99 -7.58
CA ARG A 98 21.72 23.04 -8.61
C ARG A 98 20.59 22.89 -9.64
N ARG A 99 19.77 23.93 -9.82
CA ARG A 99 18.87 24.04 -10.96
C ARG A 99 19.69 24.55 -12.15
N ASN A 100 19.56 23.89 -13.30
CA ASN A 100 19.86 24.47 -14.60
C ASN A 100 18.66 25.29 -15.07
#